data_AF-A0A8J5CMJ0-F1
#
_entry.id   AF-A0A8J5CMJ0-F1
#
_cell.length_a   1.000
_cell.length_b   1.000
_cell.length_c   1.000
_cell.angle_alpha   90.00
_cell.angle_beta   90.00
_cell.angle_gamma   90.00
#
_symmetry.space_group_name_H-M   'P 1'
#
loop_
_entity.id
_entity.type
_entity.pdbx_description
1 polymer ?
#
loop_
_entity_poly.entity_id
_entity_poly.type
_entity_poly.pdbx_seq_one_letter_code
_entity_poly.pdbx_strand_id
1 'polypeptide(L)'
;MVLSLVRRIIVDGWPDRRCQLNPQIRDYWSVRDSLVIDDGVILKGNAAVIPKLLRVWYIDKLHDGHQGRVKMELRAKDAVYWPGMRNDIESKVNACQPCQFTRPANDCMELTPDHQHPVPQGP
;
A
#
# COMPACT_ATOMS: atom_id res chain seq x y z
N MET A 1 7.12 -21.59 -9.06
CA MET A 1 6.39 -20.34 -8.68
C MET A 1 7.31 -19.44 -7.86
N VAL A 2 7.14 -18.10 -7.90
CA VAL A 2 8.05 -17.13 -7.26
C VAL A 2 8.20 -17.36 -5.74
N LEU A 3 7.09 -17.58 -5.01
CA LEU A 3 7.16 -17.83 -3.57
C LEU A 3 7.88 -19.13 -3.21
N SER A 4 7.87 -20.14 -4.08
CA SER A 4 8.67 -21.36 -3.88
C SER A 4 10.17 -21.05 -3.93
N LEU A 5 10.59 -20.14 -4.81
CA LEU A 5 11.98 -19.68 -4.89
C LEU A 5 12.36 -18.84 -3.66
N VAL A 6 11.45 -17.97 -3.20
CA VAL A 6 11.67 -17.19 -1.96
C VAL A 6 11.76 -18.12 -0.75
N ARG A 7 10.87 -19.11 -0.62
CA ARG A 7 10.94 -20.11 0.45
C ARG A 7 12.29 -20.82 0.45
N ARG A 8 12.74 -21.27 -0.72
CA ARG A 8 14.01 -21.97 -0.87
C ARG A 8 15.19 -21.09 -0.45
N ILE A 9 15.26 -19.83 -0.89
CA ILE A 9 16.39 -18.95 -0.54
C ILE A 9 16.42 -18.56 0.93
N ILE A 10 15.26 -18.53 1.62
CA ILE A 10 15.20 -18.31 3.07
C ILE A 10 15.86 -19.49 3.81
N VAL A 11 15.68 -20.72 3.32
CA VAL A 11 16.26 -21.93 3.94
C VAL A 11 17.72 -22.16 3.53
N ASP A 12 18.02 -22.04 2.23
CA ASP A 12 19.35 -22.29 1.66
C ASP A 12 20.35 -21.16 1.99
N GLY A 13 19.84 -19.98 2.35
CA GLY A 13 20.62 -18.78 2.62
C GLY A 13 20.67 -17.80 1.44
N TRP A 14 20.77 -16.51 1.78
CA TRP A 14 20.90 -15.45 0.79
C TRP A 14 22.34 -15.33 0.30
N PRO A 15 22.58 -15.06 -1.00
CA PRO A 15 23.92 -14.82 -1.51
C PRO A 15 24.47 -13.48 -1.01
N ASP A 16 25.78 -13.24 -1.14
CA ASP A 16 26.41 -11.98 -0.72
C ASP A 16 25.98 -10.78 -1.56
N ARG A 17 25.64 -11.01 -2.84
CA ARG A 17 25.29 -9.94 -3.78
C ARG A 17 23.92 -10.15 -4.42
N ARG A 18 23.13 -9.08 -4.44
CA ARG A 18 21.80 -9.02 -5.10
C ARG A 18 21.81 -9.51 -6.55
N CYS A 19 22.88 -9.24 -7.31
CA CYS A 19 22.98 -9.63 -8.71
C CYS A 19 23.03 -11.15 -8.93
N GLN A 20 23.46 -11.92 -7.92
CA GLN A 20 23.53 -13.38 -7.94
C GLN A 20 22.15 -14.04 -7.75
N LEU A 21 21.15 -13.29 -7.28
CA LEU A 21 19.78 -13.81 -7.17
C LEU A 21 19.11 -13.97 -8.53
N ASN A 22 18.25 -14.99 -8.61
CA ASN A 22 17.28 -15.12 -9.68
C ASN A 22 16.47 -13.81 -9.81
N PRO A 23 16.36 -13.21 -11.02
CA PRO A 23 15.61 -11.97 -11.24
C PRO A 23 14.22 -11.94 -10.63
N GLN A 24 13.52 -13.07 -10.59
CA GLN A 24 12.15 -13.19 -10.07
C GLN A 24 12.02 -12.94 -8.55
N ILE A 25 13.12 -13.06 -7.80
CA ILE A 25 13.14 -12.86 -6.34
C ILE A 25 14.02 -11.68 -5.90
N ARG A 26 14.62 -10.95 -6.85
CA ARG A 26 15.48 -9.79 -6.55
C ARG A 26 14.78 -8.68 -5.79
N ASP A 27 13.46 -8.57 -5.93
CA ASP A 27 12.66 -7.54 -5.25
C ASP A 27 12.49 -7.83 -3.75
N TYR A 28 12.79 -9.05 -3.31
CA TYR A 28 12.80 -9.42 -1.89
C TYR A 28 14.14 -9.13 -1.20
N TRP A 29 15.19 -8.76 -1.95
CA TRP A 29 16.53 -8.53 -1.41
C TRP A 29 16.58 -7.50 -0.28
N SER A 30 15.82 -6.40 -0.40
CA SER A 30 15.81 -5.31 0.58
C SER A 30 15.14 -5.69 1.90
N VAL A 31 14.34 -6.75 1.90
CA VAL A 31 13.59 -7.21 3.08
C VAL A 31 14.04 -8.58 3.58
N ARG A 32 15.08 -9.17 2.98
CA ARG A 32 15.54 -10.53 3.22
C ARG A 32 15.74 -10.88 4.70
N ASP A 33 16.32 -9.95 5.46
CA ASP A 33 16.66 -10.16 6.88
C ASP A 33 15.40 -10.18 7.78
N SER A 34 14.26 -9.75 7.24
CA SER A 34 12.96 -9.74 7.93
C SER A 34 12.01 -10.85 7.47
N LEU A 35 12.45 -11.71 6.54
CA LEU A 35 11.64 -12.80 6.02
C LEU A 35 11.84 -14.07 6.83
N VAL A 36 10.73 -14.65 7.28
CA VAL A 36 10.71 -15.92 8.00
C VAL A 36 9.68 -16.87 7.39
N ILE A 37 9.81 -18.16 7.66
CA ILE A 37 8.80 -19.16 7.32
C ILE A 37 8.18 -19.65 8.63
N ASP A 38 6.86 -19.52 8.74
CA ASP A 38 6.07 -19.99 9.88
C ASP A 38 4.88 -20.79 9.34
N ASP A 39 4.72 -22.03 9.81
CA ASP A 39 3.72 -23.00 9.34
C ASP A 39 3.54 -23.04 7.80
N GLY A 40 4.66 -23.01 7.07
CA GLY A 40 4.68 -23.03 5.60
C GLY A 40 4.33 -21.69 4.92
N VAL A 41 3.96 -20.66 5.67
CA VAL A 41 3.71 -19.29 5.20
C VAL A 41 4.98 -18.46 5.30
N ILE A 42 5.27 -17.66 4.27
CA ILE A 42 6.36 -16.69 4.34
C ILE A 42 5.81 -15.41 4.98
N LEU A 43 6.46 -14.92 6.02
CA LEU A 43 6.10 -13.69 6.72
C LEU A 43 7.20 -12.63 6.56
N LYS A 44 6.80 -11.36 6.57
CA LYS A 44 7.68 -10.21 6.76
C LYS A 44 7.28 -9.50 8.05
N GLY A 45 7.99 -9.77 9.15
CA GLY A 45 7.44 -9.47 10.48
C GLY A 45 6.15 -10.27 10.70
N ASN A 46 5.03 -9.59 10.96
CA ASN A 46 3.72 -10.24 11.14
C ASN A 46 2.91 -10.39 9.84
N ALA A 47 3.35 -9.77 8.74
CA ALA A 47 2.56 -9.69 7.52
C ALA A 47 2.83 -10.87 6.57
N ALA A 48 1.77 -11.51 6.08
CA ALA A 48 1.88 -12.63 5.14
C ALA A 48 2.32 -12.17 3.74
N VAL A 49 3.30 -12.85 3.14
CA VAL A 49 3.78 -12.54 1.80
C VAL A 49 2.81 -13.07 0.74
N ILE A 50 2.18 -12.15 0.01
CA ILE A 50 1.09 -12.48 -0.91
C ILE A 50 1.60 -12.80 -2.33
N PRO A 51 1.20 -13.94 -2.93
CA PRO A 51 1.55 -14.28 -4.31
C PRO A 51 0.89 -13.32 -5.30
N LYS A 52 1.54 -13.10 -6.46
CA LYS A 52 1.09 -12.15 -7.48
C LYS A 52 -0.39 -12.30 -7.86
N LEU A 53 -0.88 -13.54 -7.94
CA LEU A 53 -2.26 -13.86 -8.29
C LEU A 53 -3.30 -13.29 -7.31
N LEU A 54 -2.96 -13.17 -6.02
CA LEU A 54 -3.89 -12.72 -4.97
C LEU A 54 -3.80 -11.22 -4.70
N ARG A 55 -2.80 -10.51 -5.24
CA ARG A 55 -2.56 -9.09 -4.93
C ARG A 55 -3.73 -8.19 -5.30
N VAL A 56 -4.37 -8.42 -6.44
CA VAL A 56 -5.54 -7.63 -6.88
C VAL A 56 -6.69 -7.77 -5.87
N TRP A 57 -6.99 -8.99 -5.45
CA TRP A 57 -8.03 -9.25 -4.46
C TRP A 57 -7.75 -8.54 -3.14
N TYR A 58 -6.52 -8.61 -2.64
CA TYR A 58 -6.14 -7.89 -1.41
C TYR A 58 -6.17 -6.37 -1.57
N ILE A 59 -5.75 -5.83 -2.72
CA ILE A 59 -5.85 -4.40 -3.00
C ILE A 59 -7.30 -3.93 -2.99
N ASP A 60 -8.21 -4.69 -3.61
CA ASP A 60 -9.64 -4.36 -3.61
C ASP A 60 -10.19 -4.38 -2.19
N LYS A 61 -9.85 -5.39 -1.38
CA LYS A 61 -10.26 -5.46 0.04
C LYS A 61 -9.69 -4.34 0.89
N LEU A 62 -8.45 -3.94 0.69
CA LEU A 62 -7.87 -2.79 1.40
C LEU A 62 -8.57 -1.49 1.00
N HIS A 63 -9.00 -1.39 -0.25
CA HIS A 63 -9.66 -0.21 -0.82
C HIS A 63 -11.12 -0.04 -0.39
N ASP A 64 -11.75 -1.07 0.18
CA ASP A 64 -13.13 -1.04 0.66
C ASP A 64 -13.38 0.20 1.56
N GLY A 65 -14.44 0.95 1.23
CA GLY A 65 -14.81 2.18 1.91
C GLY A 65 -14.00 3.42 1.52
N HIS A 66 -13.22 3.38 0.43
CA HIS A 66 -12.57 4.55 -0.19
C HIS A 66 -11.70 5.40 0.76
N GLN A 67 -11.02 4.74 1.70
CA GLN A 67 -10.39 5.37 2.84
C GLN A 67 -9.07 6.12 2.56
N GLY A 68 -8.61 6.07 1.31
CA GLY A 68 -7.35 6.66 0.87
C GLY A 68 -6.09 5.85 1.25
N ARG A 69 -4.95 6.30 0.73
CA ARG A 69 -3.65 5.59 0.76
C ARG A 69 -3.18 5.25 2.18
N VAL A 70 -3.17 6.24 3.08
CA VAL A 70 -2.60 6.08 4.44
C VAL A 70 -3.33 4.99 5.22
N LYS A 71 -4.66 4.95 5.16
CA LYS A 71 -5.47 3.93 5.84
C LYS A 71 -5.27 2.54 5.21
N MET A 72 -5.15 2.45 3.89
CA MET A 72 -4.82 1.19 3.20
C MET A 72 -3.45 0.66 3.62
N GLU A 73 -2.42 1.50 3.66
CA GLU A 73 -1.08 1.11 4.10
C GLU A 73 -1.06 0.66 5.56
N LEU A 74 -1.77 1.37 6.45
CA LEU A 74 -1.86 1.02 7.87
C LEU A 74 -2.53 -0.35 8.07
N ARG A 75 -3.62 -0.63 7.34
CA ARG A 75 -4.30 -1.93 7.38
C ARG A 75 -3.44 -3.06 6.83
N ALA A 76 -2.66 -2.79 5.79
CA ALA A 76 -1.78 -3.80 5.20
C ALA A 76 -0.59 -4.14 6.11
N LYS A 77 -0.06 -3.15 6.84
CA LYS A 77 1.21 -3.22 7.59
C LYS A 77 1.38 -4.50 8.41
N ASP A 78 0.34 -4.94 9.11
CA ASP A 78 0.39 -6.10 10.02
C ASP A 78 -0.35 -7.32 9.48
N ALA A 79 -0.90 -7.26 8.27
CA ALA A 79 -1.67 -8.34 7.67
C ALA A 79 -1.00 -8.95 6.44
N VAL A 80 -0.53 -8.11 5.52
CA VAL A 80 -0.08 -8.55 4.19
C VAL A 80 1.10 -7.74 3.65
N TYR A 81 1.93 -8.39 2.84
CA TYR A 81 3.08 -7.77 2.21
C TYR A 81 3.34 -8.33 0.82
N TRP A 82 3.82 -7.48 -0.08
CA TRP A 82 4.57 -7.88 -1.27
C TRP A 82 5.49 -6.74 -1.75
N PRO A 83 6.56 -7.05 -2.49
CA PRO A 83 7.37 -6.01 -3.12
C PRO A 83 6.53 -5.19 -4.11
N GLY A 84 6.58 -3.86 -3.99
CA GLY A 84 5.79 -2.93 -4.80
C GLY A 84 4.39 -2.61 -4.25
N MET A 85 3.98 -3.17 -3.11
CA MET A 85 2.64 -2.98 -2.54
C MET A 85 2.20 -1.52 -2.41
N ARG A 86 3.10 -0.64 -1.97
CA ARG A 86 2.80 0.80 -1.87
C ARG A 86 2.40 1.41 -3.21
N ASN A 87 3.12 1.06 -4.28
CA ASN A 87 2.83 1.57 -5.63
C ASN A 87 1.50 1.02 -6.15
N ASP A 88 1.16 -0.23 -5.84
CA ASP A 88 -0.12 -0.83 -6.20
C ASP A 88 -1.28 -0.14 -5.46
N ILE A 89 -1.11 0.15 -4.15
CA ILE A 89 -2.06 0.93 -3.34
C ILE A 89 -2.23 2.34 -3.92
N GLU A 90 -1.13 3.05 -4.17
CA GLU A 90 -1.14 4.39 -4.76
C GLU A 90 -1.87 4.42 -6.10
N SER A 91 -1.58 3.46 -6.98
CA SER A 91 -2.24 3.32 -8.28
C SER A 91 -3.75 3.10 -8.13
N LYS A 92 -4.18 2.22 -7.22
CA LYS A 92 -5.61 1.96 -6.96
C LYS A 92 -6.34 3.23 -6.48
N VAL A 93 -5.73 3.95 -5.53
CA VAL A 93 -6.31 5.19 -4.99
C VAL A 93 -6.37 6.27 -6.07
N ASN A 94 -5.31 6.44 -6.87
CA ASN A 94 -5.25 7.41 -7.97
C ASN A 94 -6.30 7.14 -9.06
N ALA A 95 -6.57 5.87 -9.36
CA ALA A 95 -7.59 5.47 -10.34
C ALA A 95 -9.03 5.56 -9.79
N CYS A 96 -9.22 5.74 -8.49
CA CYS A 96 -10.54 5.73 -7.85
C CYS A 96 -11.12 7.14 -7.70
N GLN A 97 -12.18 7.44 -8.45
CA GLN A 97 -12.88 8.73 -8.41
C GLN A 97 -13.33 9.14 -6.99
N PRO A 98 -14.08 8.31 -6.21
CA PRO A 98 -14.42 8.63 -4.82
C PRO A 98 -13.24 9.00 -3.92
N CYS A 99 -12.08 8.34 -4.10
CA CYS A 99 -10.88 8.64 -3.33
C CYS A 99 -10.20 9.94 -3.76
N GLN A 100 -10.48 10.48 -4.95
CA GLN A 100 -9.95 11.77 -5.37
C GLN A 100 -10.74 12.92 -4.73
N PHE A 101 -12.07 12.80 -4.63
CA PHE A 101 -12.93 13.83 -4.02
C PHE A 101 -12.73 13.99 -2.52
N THR A 102 -12.29 12.93 -1.83
CA THR A 102 -12.07 12.92 -0.37
C THR A 102 -10.65 13.29 0.04
N ARG A 103 -9.77 13.62 -0.91
CA ARG A 103 -8.47 14.21 -0.59
C ARG A 103 -8.73 15.58 0.02
N PRO A 104 -8.09 15.92 1.17
CA PRO A 104 -8.10 17.30 1.61
C PRO A 104 -7.58 18.14 0.46
N ALA A 105 -8.42 19.06 -0.02
CA ALA A 105 -8.04 20.03 -1.03
C ALA A 105 -6.96 20.91 -0.40
N ASN A 106 -5.70 20.57 -0.63
CA ASN A 106 -4.66 21.57 -0.59
C ASN A 106 -4.85 22.37 -1.88
N ASP A 107 -5.13 23.67 -1.73
CA ASP A 107 -5.39 24.68 -2.77
C ASP A 107 -6.85 24.86 -3.21
N CYS A 108 -7.59 25.57 -2.37
CA CYS A 108 -8.07 26.95 -2.61
C CYS A 108 -9.30 27.17 -1.73
N MET A 109 -9.07 27.65 -0.51
CA MET A 109 -10.06 28.51 0.12
C MET A 109 -10.09 29.78 -0.74
N GLU A 110 -10.90 29.77 -1.80
CA GLU A 110 -11.33 31.01 -2.41
C GLU A 110 -12.12 31.73 -1.31
N LEU A 111 -11.46 32.70 -0.68
CA LEU A 111 -12.09 33.63 0.23
C LEU A 111 -13.16 34.36 -0.59
N THR A 112 -14.40 33.92 -0.51
CA THR A 112 -15.52 34.72 -0.96
C THR A 112 -15.43 36.06 -0.25
N PRO A 113 -15.40 37.21 -0.96
CA PRO A 113 -15.44 38.50 -0.29
C PRO A 113 -16.76 38.58 0.48
N ASP A 114 -16.63 38.73 1.79
CA ASP A 114 -17.76 38.89 2.67
C ASP A 114 -18.36 40.30 2.50
N HIS A 115 -19.70 40.36 2.57
CA HIS A 115 -20.57 41.52 2.85
C HIS A 115 -21.03 42.38 1.64
N GLN A 116 -22.29 42.85 1.56
CA GLN A 116 -23.28 43.20 2.59
C GLN A 116 -24.73 42.89 2.15
N HIS A 117 -25.56 42.39 3.07
CA HIS A 117 -26.99 42.73 3.09
C HIS A 117 -27.18 44.00 3.94
N PRO A 118 -27.96 45.00 3.49
CA PRO A 118 -28.21 46.19 4.29
C PRO A 118 -29.07 45.84 5.52
N VAL A 119 -28.63 46.30 6.69
CA VAL A 119 -29.38 46.23 7.95
C VAL A 119 -30.59 47.17 7.85
N PRO A 120 -31.83 46.70 8.09
CA PRO A 120 -32.98 47.60 8.08
C PRO A 120 -32.96 48.48 9.32
N GLN A 121 -32.93 49.80 9.10
CA GLN A 121 -33.15 50.79 10.15
C GLN A 121 -34.66 50.92 10.37
N GLY A 122 -35.13 50.47 11.53
CA GLY A 122 -36.46 50.80 12.03
C GLY A 122 -36.38 51.88 13.11
N PRO A 123 -37.44 52.70 13.28
CA PRO A 123 -37.60 53.57 14.45
C PRO A 123 -37.90 52.77 15.72
#